data_AF-A0A1G2PFD2-F1
#
_entry.id   AF-A0A1G2PFD2-F1
#
_cell.length_a   1.000
_cell.length_b   1.000
_cell.length_c   1.000
_cell.angle_alpha   90.00
_cell.angle_beta   90.00
_cell.angle_gamma   90.00
#
_symmetry.space_group_name_H-M   'P 1'
#
loop_
_entity.id
_entity.type
_entity.pdbx_description
1 polymer ?
#
loop_
_entity_poly.entity_id
_entity_poly.type
_entity_poly.pdbx_seq_one_letter_code
_entity_poly.pdbx_strand_id
1 'polypeptide(L)'
;MELNKVRAILADEVISWERVQRLKSTDIEALIKQEPSLTLAEALQKSQIFLQQGLEALDAVGFSFEQADSGHGLGHFTRDYAHAMRLIRGLNIPPQELLTGLLGGIFHDIGCAMVRRYDEPRRIARHAEAGAILLEELFQETSLGLSKVEQDLVAYGVAAHTHYLKSMDVVSAEGITRKLEPYVDTINDKPILAVWLPRWVDRLDVNGAGFVGRHYLTLVEQHEDFSGSEQRFYTVNFEDHLRPLLRTPEEIKAADGNRTMREHLALFASSQNNQSPYGKHDLDLMVVMRDKQTARLQRIIGSITPTDPLHPAVENEIVDLWTIFLACNVEPTRRGRETAETLAARFRELPEDTQHAWCKGFLATMQEYIGWAEETMSTLNKLSPAERRLGNIVEDITEIVAPNQLWATTISSMR
;
A
#
# COMPACT_ATOMS: atom_id res chain seq x y z
N MET A 1 -2.87 6.49 25.52
CA MET A 1 -2.97 5.25 24.73
C MET A 1 -1.87 4.30 25.17
N GLU A 2 -2.15 3.01 25.29
CA GLU A 2 -1.14 1.98 25.55
C GLU A 2 -1.16 0.96 24.41
N LEU A 3 -0.04 0.77 23.70
CA LEU A 3 0.02 -0.15 22.55
C LEU A 3 -0.31 -1.60 22.94
N ASN A 4 0.04 -1.99 24.17
CA ASN A 4 -0.29 -3.31 24.72
C ASN A 4 -1.79 -3.54 24.88
N LYS A 5 -2.59 -2.47 25.14
CA LYS A 5 -4.05 -2.57 25.16
C LYS A 5 -4.59 -2.92 23.78
N VAL A 6 -4.08 -2.27 22.72
CA VAL A 6 -4.47 -2.57 21.33
C VAL A 6 -4.10 -4.01 20.98
N ARG A 7 -2.88 -4.44 21.32
CA ARG A 7 -2.43 -5.84 21.10
C ARG A 7 -3.29 -6.85 21.86
N ALA A 8 -3.71 -6.54 23.09
CA ALA A 8 -4.62 -7.39 23.85
C ALA A 8 -6.01 -7.48 23.20
N ILE A 9 -6.55 -6.36 22.70
CA ILE A 9 -7.80 -6.35 21.93
C ILE A 9 -7.68 -7.23 20.69
N LEU A 10 -6.59 -7.09 19.92
CA LEU A 10 -6.36 -7.85 18.68
C LEU A 10 -6.08 -9.34 18.92
N ALA A 11 -5.57 -9.69 20.10
CA ALA A 11 -5.37 -11.08 20.50
C ALA A 11 -6.66 -11.75 21.01
N ASP A 12 -7.60 -10.97 21.55
CA ASP A 12 -8.92 -11.44 21.95
C ASP A 12 -9.88 -11.45 20.75
N GLU A 13 -10.16 -12.64 20.23
CA GLU A 13 -11.02 -12.81 19.06
C GLU A 13 -12.46 -12.35 19.26
N VAL A 14 -12.98 -12.45 20.49
CA VAL A 14 -14.35 -12.04 20.81
C VAL A 14 -14.43 -10.51 20.79
N ILE A 15 -13.52 -9.84 21.50
CA ILE A 15 -13.47 -8.38 21.53
C ILE A 15 -13.16 -7.85 20.13
N SER A 16 -12.18 -8.41 19.43
CA SER A 16 -11.85 -8.05 18.05
C SER A 16 -13.07 -8.15 17.14
N TRP A 17 -13.81 -9.26 17.20
CA TRP A 17 -15.04 -9.43 16.43
C TRP A 17 -16.07 -8.34 16.73
N GLU A 18 -16.31 -8.03 18.00
CA GLU A 18 -17.26 -6.97 18.39
C GLU A 18 -16.83 -5.60 17.86
N ARG A 19 -15.54 -5.30 17.85
CA ARG A 19 -15.01 -4.05 17.27
C ARG A 19 -15.21 -4.02 15.75
N VAL A 20 -14.91 -5.11 15.05
CA VAL A 20 -15.15 -5.23 13.59
C VAL A 20 -16.62 -5.08 13.25
N GLN A 21 -17.52 -5.74 13.98
CA GLN A 21 -18.96 -5.65 13.75
C GLN A 21 -19.49 -4.24 14.00
N ARG A 22 -18.99 -3.56 15.03
CA ARG A 22 -19.33 -2.15 15.30
C ARG A 22 -18.97 -1.26 14.12
N LEU A 23 -17.73 -1.36 13.61
CA LEU A 23 -17.28 -0.61 12.44
C LEU A 23 -18.15 -0.90 11.20
N LYS A 24 -18.53 -2.16 10.97
CA LYS A 24 -19.40 -2.55 9.85
C LYS A 24 -20.84 -2.07 10.01
N SER A 25 -21.32 -1.93 11.25
CA SER A 25 -22.66 -1.46 11.56
C SER A 25 -22.80 0.06 11.61
N THR A 26 -21.72 0.80 11.39
CA THR A 26 -21.72 2.27 11.37
C THR A 26 -22.70 2.79 10.33
N ASP A 27 -23.60 3.69 10.76
CA ASP A 27 -24.50 4.43 9.86
C ASP A 27 -23.71 5.50 9.10
N ILE A 28 -23.00 5.04 8.07
CA ILE A 28 -22.10 5.86 7.27
C ILE A 28 -22.84 7.00 6.55
N GLU A 29 -24.10 6.80 6.16
CA GLU A 29 -24.92 7.84 5.56
C GLU A 29 -25.23 8.96 6.57
N ALA A 30 -25.55 8.61 7.82
CA ALA A 30 -25.76 9.59 8.88
C ALA A 30 -24.48 10.36 9.22
N LEU A 31 -23.31 9.70 9.22
CA LEU A 31 -22.03 10.38 9.45
C LEU A 31 -21.72 11.41 8.36
N ILE A 32 -21.84 11.04 7.08
CA ILE A 32 -21.58 11.96 5.95
C ILE A 32 -22.49 13.19 6.04
N LYS A 33 -23.77 13.01 6.39
CA LYS A 33 -24.72 14.14 6.56
C LYS A 33 -24.38 15.06 7.72
N GLN A 34 -23.63 14.58 8.71
CA GLN A 34 -23.21 15.34 9.90
C GLN A 34 -21.78 15.88 9.78
N GLU A 35 -21.08 15.58 8.69
CA GLU A 35 -19.70 16.01 8.50
C GLU A 35 -19.63 17.55 8.42
N PRO A 36 -18.75 18.20 9.20
CA PRO A 36 -18.63 19.65 9.18
C PRO A 36 -18.18 20.15 7.80
N SER A 37 -18.84 21.17 7.26
CA SER A 37 -18.33 21.87 6.07
C SER A 37 -17.00 22.54 6.38
N LEU A 38 -16.01 22.36 5.51
CA LEU A 38 -14.69 22.95 5.64
C LEU A 38 -14.29 23.71 4.37
N THR A 39 -13.39 24.67 4.52
CA THR A 39 -12.55 25.17 3.43
C THR A 39 -11.35 24.24 3.19
N LEU A 40 -10.73 24.33 2.02
CA LEU A 40 -9.52 23.56 1.72
C LEU A 40 -8.37 23.86 2.70
N ALA A 41 -8.23 25.12 3.14
CA ALA A 41 -7.21 25.52 4.10
C ALA A 41 -7.43 24.86 5.47
N GLU A 42 -8.68 24.80 5.95
CA GLU A 42 -9.02 24.13 7.20
C GLU A 42 -8.81 22.62 7.12
N ALA A 43 -9.20 21.98 6.01
CA ALA A 43 -8.95 20.55 5.77
C ALA A 43 -7.44 20.24 5.81
N LEU A 44 -6.61 21.00 5.08
CA LEU A 44 -5.15 20.83 5.08
C LEU A 44 -4.54 21.05 6.48
N GLN A 45 -5.00 22.08 7.20
CA GLN A 45 -4.52 22.36 8.55
C GLN A 45 -4.86 21.22 9.52
N LYS A 46 -6.11 20.71 9.48
CA LYS A 46 -6.53 19.57 10.29
C LYS A 46 -5.73 18.31 9.96
N SER A 47 -5.51 18.01 8.67
CA SER A 47 -4.68 16.89 8.25
C SER A 47 -3.26 16.98 8.82
N GLN A 48 -2.64 18.17 8.77
CA GLN A 48 -1.30 18.37 9.32
C GLN A 48 -1.24 18.20 10.83
N ILE A 49 -2.24 18.72 11.56
CA ILE A 49 -2.34 18.54 13.02
C ILE A 49 -2.45 17.05 13.35
N PHE A 50 -3.34 16.33 12.65
CA PHE A 50 -3.53 14.90 12.83
C PHE A 50 -2.25 14.12 12.57
N LEU A 51 -1.59 14.39 11.43
CA LEU A 51 -0.36 13.69 11.05
C LEU A 51 0.74 13.89 12.09
N GLN A 52 0.98 15.15 12.50
CA GLN A 52 2.03 15.45 13.46
C GLN A 52 1.72 14.83 14.83
N GLN A 53 0.56 15.15 15.41
CA GLN A 53 0.22 14.73 16.77
C GLN A 53 -0.08 13.23 16.85
N GLY A 54 -0.70 12.67 15.81
CA GLY A 54 -1.04 11.24 15.74
C GLY A 54 0.21 10.38 15.64
N LEU A 55 1.16 10.72 14.77
CA LEU A 55 2.42 10.00 14.66
C LEU A 55 3.31 10.19 15.89
N GLU A 56 3.35 11.39 16.48
CA GLU A 56 4.03 11.62 17.77
C GLU A 56 3.44 10.76 18.90
N ALA A 57 2.11 10.68 18.99
CA ALA A 57 1.43 9.87 20.00
C ALA A 57 1.67 8.37 19.80
N LEU A 58 1.71 7.90 18.54
CA LEU A 58 2.05 6.52 18.20
C LEU A 58 3.52 6.20 18.56
N ASP A 59 4.45 7.07 18.17
CA ASP A 59 5.88 6.93 18.48
C ASP A 59 6.14 6.90 19.99
N ALA A 60 5.48 7.78 20.75
CA ALA A 60 5.60 7.86 22.21
C ALA A 60 5.18 6.56 22.94
N VAL A 61 4.37 5.71 22.30
CA VAL A 61 3.94 4.42 22.86
C VAL A 61 4.67 3.22 22.24
N GLY A 62 5.71 3.46 21.45
CA GLY A 62 6.57 2.44 20.85
C GLY A 62 6.02 1.81 19.57
N PHE A 63 5.12 2.49 18.86
CA PHE A 63 4.76 2.11 17.50
C PHE A 63 6.00 2.21 16.59
N SER A 64 6.19 1.26 15.68
CA SER A 64 7.31 1.31 14.74
C SER A 64 6.99 0.59 13.45
N PHE A 65 7.31 1.23 12.31
CA PHE A 65 7.22 0.61 10.99
C PHE A 65 8.19 -0.58 10.82
N GLU A 66 9.20 -0.74 11.68
CA GLU A 66 10.05 -1.95 11.70
C GLU A 66 9.26 -3.22 12.03
N GLN A 67 8.07 -3.10 12.64
CA GLN A 67 7.20 -4.22 12.97
C GLN A 67 6.35 -4.68 11.77
N ALA A 68 6.19 -3.83 10.75
CA ALA A 68 5.46 -4.18 9.53
C ALA A 68 6.26 -5.17 8.67
N ASP A 69 5.55 -5.97 7.87
CA ASP A 69 6.18 -6.83 6.88
C ASP A 69 6.84 -6.00 5.78
N SER A 70 7.97 -6.48 5.25
CA SER A 70 8.76 -5.74 4.25
C SER A 70 7.91 -5.43 3.01
N GLY A 71 7.90 -4.16 2.60
CA GLY A 71 7.03 -3.69 1.54
C GLY A 71 5.71 -3.07 2.02
N HIS A 72 5.39 -3.16 3.31
CA HIS A 72 4.24 -2.50 3.95
C HIS A 72 4.66 -1.53 5.09
N GLY A 73 5.94 -1.17 5.15
CA GLY A 73 6.49 -0.31 6.19
C GLY A 73 6.59 1.16 5.77
N LEU A 74 7.68 1.80 6.19
CA LEU A 74 7.83 3.25 6.15
C LEU A 74 7.81 3.82 4.72
N GLY A 75 8.36 3.07 3.77
CA GLY A 75 8.45 3.53 2.40
C GLY A 75 7.07 3.56 1.72
N HIS A 76 6.23 2.55 1.97
CA HIS A 76 4.85 2.53 1.48
C HIS A 76 4.04 3.68 2.06
N PHE A 77 4.06 3.85 3.39
CA PHE A 77 3.38 4.95 4.08
C PHE A 77 3.80 6.33 3.52
N THR A 78 5.09 6.51 3.24
CA THR A 78 5.61 7.77 2.67
C THR A 78 5.12 8.01 1.24
N ARG A 79 5.05 6.96 0.40
CA ARG A 79 4.53 7.09 -0.96
C ARG A 79 3.02 7.32 -0.98
N ASP A 80 2.27 6.68 -0.10
CA ASP A 80 0.84 6.95 0.08
C ASP A 80 0.60 8.40 0.47
N TYR A 81 1.40 8.94 1.40
CA TYR A 81 1.36 10.35 1.72
C TYR A 81 1.64 11.23 0.49
N ALA A 82 2.67 10.91 -0.30
CA ALA A 82 2.97 11.64 -1.53
C ALA A 82 1.81 11.56 -2.55
N HIS A 83 1.16 10.41 -2.69
CA HIS A 83 -0.01 10.21 -3.54
C HIS A 83 -1.21 11.03 -3.05
N ALA A 84 -1.51 10.98 -1.74
CA ALA A 84 -2.54 11.77 -1.09
C ALA A 84 -2.34 13.28 -1.33
N MET A 85 -1.11 13.78 -1.14
CA MET A 85 -0.77 15.19 -1.36
C MET A 85 -0.88 15.63 -2.82
N ARG A 86 -0.66 14.72 -3.78
CA ARG A 86 -0.91 14.98 -5.20
C ARG A 86 -2.39 15.03 -5.52
N LEU A 87 -3.18 14.10 -4.97
CA LEU A 87 -4.63 14.03 -5.20
C LEU A 87 -5.34 15.26 -4.64
N ILE A 88 -5.08 15.65 -3.37
CA ILE A 88 -5.80 16.78 -2.74
C ILE A 88 -5.61 18.10 -3.49
N ARG A 89 -4.46 18.29 -4.14
CA ARG A 89 -4.13 19.53 -4.86
C ARG A 89 -4.72 19.60 -6.27
N GLY A 90 -5.35 18.54 -6.77
CA GLY A 90 -5.90 18.53 -8.12
C GLY A 90 -7.24 17.81 -8.31
N LEU A 91 -7.86 17.30 -7.24
CA LEU A 91 -9.24 16.82 -7.26
C LEU A 91 -10.22 17.94 -6.93
N ASN A 92 -11.38 17.92 -7.58
CA ASN A 92 -12.49 18.83 -7.31
C ASN A 92 -13.54 18.13 -6.42
N ILE A 93 -13.19 17.91 -5.16
CA ILE A 93 -14.02 17.22 -4.16
C ILE A 93 -14.26 18.16 -2.95
N PRO A 94 -15.40 18.09 -2.27
CA PRO A 94 -15.63 18.86 -1.04
C PRO A 94 -14.48 18.70 -0.02
N PRO A 95 -13.96 19.80 0.56
CA PRO A 95 -12.80 19.73 1.46
C PRO A 95 -12.94 18.80 2.67
N GLN A 96 -14.15 18.65 3.20
CA GLN A 96 -14.40 17.73 4.32
C GLN A 96 -14.24 16.26 3.93
N GLU A 97 -14.76 15.86 2.77
CA GLU A 97 -14.58 14.50 2.24
C GLU A 97 -13.11 14.23 1.86
N LEU A 98 -12.40 15.28 1.40
CA LEU A 98 -10.95 15.20 1.18
C LEU A 98 -10.22 14.93 2.50
N LEU A 99 -10.51 15.65 3.59
CA LEU A 99 -9.88 15.44 4.89
C LEU A 99 -9.98 13.97 5.34
N THR A 100 -11.20 13.44 5.41
CA THR A 100 -11.45 12.09 5.93
C THR A 100 -10.88 11.01 5.00
N GLY A 101 -11.05 11.18 3.69
CA GLY A 101 -10.51 10.26 2.69
C GLY A 101 -8.98 10.23 2.62
N LEU A 102 -8.30 11.37 2.81
CA LEU A 102 -6.84 11.45 2.80
C LEU A 102 -6.23 10.85 4.05
N LEU A 103 -6.75 11.20 5.23
CA LEU A 103 -6.30 10.60 6.47
C LEU A 103 -6.53 9.10 6.46
N GLY A 104 -7.68 8.66 5.96
CA GLY A 104 -7.94 7.24 5.72
C GLY A 104 -6.90 6.61 4.78
N GLY A 105 -6.54 7.27 3.68
CA GLY A 105 -5.56 6.78 2.72
C GLY A 105 -4.12 6.74 3.22
N ILE A 106 -3.70 7.73 4.00
CA ILE A 106 -2.35 7.77 4.58
C ILE A 106 -2.21 6.68 5.65
N PHE A 107 -3.25 6.48 6.47
CA PHE A 107 -3.21 5.56 7.59
C PHE A 107 -3.81 4.18 7.30
N HIS A 108 -4.14 3.86 6.05
CA HIS A 108 -4.89 2.64 5.72
C HIS A 108 -4.15 1.35 6.13
N ASP A 109 -2.82 1.37 6.01
CA ASP A 109 -1.93 0.20 6.22
C ASP A 109 -1.20 0.24 7.57
N ILE A 110 -1.48 1.18 8.48
CA ILE A 110 -0.76 1.24 9.79
C ILE A 110 -0.97 -0.01 10.64
N GLY A 111 -2.06 -0.74 10.40
CA GLY A 111 -2.33 -2.01 11.07
C GLY A 111 -1.32 -3.10 10.72
N CYS A 112 -0.57 -2.98 9.62
CA CYS A 112 0.50 -3.92 9.26
C CYS A 112 1.62 -3.97 10.32
N ALA A 113 1.80 -2.92 11.12
CA ALA A 113 2.73 -2.93 12.26
C ALA A 113 2.15 -3.63 13.52
N MET A 114 0.84 -3.91 13.52
CA MET A 114 0.12 -4.54 14.64
C MET A 114 -0.20 -6.00 14.38
N VAL A 115 -0.53 -6.33 13.13
CA VAL A 115 -0.80 -7.68 12.65
C VAL A 115 -0.04 -7.90 11.35
N ARG A 116 0.59 -9.07 11.21
CA ARG A 116 1.31 -9.42 9.97
C ARG A 116 0.31 -9.60 8.83
N ARG A 117 0.64 -9.02 7.67
CA ARG A 117 -0.22 -8.98 6.49
C ARG A 117 -0.58 -10.39 5.99
N TYR A 118 0.37 -11.30 6.12
CA TYR A 118 0.28 -12.68 5.62
C TYR A 118 -0.32 -13.67 6.64
N ASP A 119 -0.57 -13.24 7.88
CA ASP A 119 -1.29 -14.04 8.89
C ASP A 119 -2.83 -13.81 8.81
N GLU A 120 -3.28 -12.88 7.98
CA GLU A 120 -4.67 -12.46 7.86
C GLU A 120 -5.72 -13.50 7.49
N PRO A 121 -5.42 -14.54 6.67
CA PRO A 121 -6.41 -15.57 6.34
C PRO A 121 -7.02 -16.22 7.59
N ARG A 122 -6.28 -16.18 8.71
CA ARG A 122 -6.60 -16.86 9.97
C ARG A 122 -7.07 -15.89 11.06
N ARG A 123 -7.30 -14.61 10.72
CA ARG A 123 -7.63 -13.55 11.68
C ARG A 123 -8.99 -12.94 11.39
N ILE A 124 -9.69 -12.61 12.49
CA ILE A 124 -10.93 -11.84 12.45
C ILE A 124 -10.67 -10.38 12.10
N ALA A 125 -9.72 -9.75 12.80
CA ALA A 125 -9.26 -8.39 12.50
C ALA A 125 -7.98 -8.49 11.66
N ARG A 126 -8.05 -8.03 10.41
CA ARG A 126 -6.91 -7.98 9.48
C ARG A 126 -6.20 -6.64 9.60
N HIS A 127 -5.19 -6.34 8.78
CA HIS A 127 -4.47 -5.07 8.89
C HIS A 127 -5.40 -3.85 8.84
N ALA A 128 -6.41 -3.86 7.97
CA ALA A 128 -7.35 -2.75 7.83
C ALA A 128 -8.15 -2.51 9.11
N GLU A 129 -8.76 -3.55 9.69
CA GLU A 129 -9.50 -3.42 10.94
C GLU A 129 -8.58 -3.17 12.14
N ALA A 130 -7.38 -3.74 12.15
CA ALA A 130 -6.39 -3.48 13.19
C ALA A 130 -5.92 -2.01 13.18
N GLY A 131 -5.74 -1.43 11.99
CA GLY A 131 -5.43 -0.01 11.83
C GLY A 131 -6.57 0.88 12.31
N ALA A 132 -7.81 0.54 11.98
CA ALA A 132 -8.99 1.27 12.46
C ALA A 132 -9.12 1.21 13.99
N ILE A 133 -8.95 0.02 14.59
CA ILE A 133 -8.98 -0.15 16.05
C ILE A 133 -7.86 0.65 16.72
N LEU A 134 -6.65 0.63 16.15
CA LEU A 134 -5.53 1.44 16.66
C LEU A 134 -5.88 2.94 16.67
N LEU A 135 -6.49 3.45 15.59
CA LEU A 135 -6.94 4.85 15.53
C LEU A 135 -8.06 5.14 16.53
N GLU A 136 -9.05 4.25 16.69
CA GLU A 136 -10.10 4.43 17.70
C GLU A 136 -9.55 4.51 19.13
N GLU A 137 -8.54 3.72 19.46
CA GLU A 137 -7.87 3.79 20.76
C GLU A 137 -7.05 5.07 20.94
N LEU A 138 -6.48 5.59 19.85
CA LEU A 138 -5.84 6.91 19.85
C LEU A 138 -6.87 8.04 20.06
N PHE A 139 -8.05 7.94 19.44
CA PHE A 139 -9.13 8.92 19.54
C PHE A 139 -9.81 8.98 20.92
N GLN A 140 -9.71 7.92 21.72
CA GLN A 140 -10.19 7.93 23.11
C GLN A 140 -9.38 8.90 24.00
N GLU A 141 -8.15 9.22 23.60
CA GLU A 141 -7.19 9.97 24.42
C GLU A 141 -7.03 11.40 23.94
N THR A 142 -7.19 11.63 22.63
CA THR A 142 -7.02 12.94 22.00
C THR A 142 -7.89 13.03 20.76
N SER A 143 -8.43 14.22 20.49
CA SER A 143 -9.23 14.45 19.29
C SER A 143 -8.38 14.59 18.03
N LEU A 144 -7.08 14.86 18.16
CA LEU A 144 -6.15 15.18 17.06
C LEU A 144 -6.67 16.29 16.12
N GLY A 145 -7.46 17.23 16.66
CA GLY A 145 -8.08 18.31 15.88
C GLY A 145 -9.30 17.89 15.05
N LEU A 146 -9.77 16.65 15.19
CA LEU A 146 -10.95 16.11 14.52
C LEU A 146 -12.18 16.09 15.43
N SER A 147 -13.36 16.33 14.85
CA SER A 147 -14.65 16.04 15.45
C SER A 147 -14.90 14.54 15.53
N LYS A 148 -15.88 14.11 16.33
CA LYS A 148 -16.22 12.69 16.45
C LYS A 148 -16.66 12.07 15.11
N VAL A 149 -17.40 12.82 14.30
CA VAL A 149 -17.83 12.38 12.97
C VAL A 149 -16.63 12.15 12.05
N GLU A 150 -15.67 13.10 12.02
CA GLU A 150 -14.44 12.96 11.22
C GLU A 150 -13.60 11.76 11.69
N GLN A 151 -13.47 11.55 13.00
CA GLN A 151 -12.76 10.39 13.57
C GLN A 151 -13.39 9.06 13.13
N ASP A 152 -14.71 8.95 13.22
CA ASP A 152 -15.44 7.73 12.86
C ASP A 152 -15.37 7.48 11.33
N LEU A 153 -15.43 8.54 10.51
CA LEU A 153 -15.24 8.44 9.06
C LEU A 153 -13.82 7.98 8.68
N VAL A 154 -12.78 8.50 9.34
CA VAL A 154 -11.39 8.07 9.11
C VAL A 154 -11.21 6.60 9.49
N ALA A 155 -11.67 6.19 10.69
CA ALA A 155 -11.57 4.80 11.13
C ALA A 155 -12.34 3.85 10.20
N TYR A 156 -13.54 4.23 9.75
CA TYR A 156 -14.31 3.47 8.78
C TYR A 156 -13.60 3.37 7.43
N GLY A 157 -13.05 4.48 6.92
CA GLY A 157 -12.29 4.55 5.68
C GLY A 157 -11.07 3.63 5.69
N VAL A 158 -10.31 3.64 6.79
CA VAL A 158 -9.17 2.72 7.02
C VAL A 158 -9.63 1.27 7.00
N ALA A 159 -10.71 0.91 7.71
CA ALA A 159 -11.20 -0.47 7.73
C ALA A 159 -11.73 -0.95 6.37
N ALA A 160 -12.37 -0.06 5.61
CA ALA A 160 -13.07 -0.38 4.36
C ALA A 160 -12.18 -0.36 3.09
N HIS A 161 -10.89 -0.02 3.21
CA HIS A 161 -10.04 0.24 2.05
C HIS A 161 -9.73 -1.02 1.20
N THR A 162 -9.61 -2.20 1.80
CA THR A 162 -9.13 -3.47 1.16
C THR A 162 -9.97 -4.03 -0.01
N HIS A 163 -11.06 -3.36 -0.38
CA HIS A 163 -11.91 -3.68 -1.53
C HIS A 163 -12.33 -5.15 -1.66
N TYR A 164 -12.63 -5.82 -0.53
CA TYR A 164 -13.23 -7.14 -0.54
C TYR A 164 -14.64 -7.09 -1.12
N LEU A 165 -14.93 -7.89 -2.16
CA LEU A 165 -16.19 -7.84 -2.92
C LEU A 165 -17.21 -8.90 -2.49
N LYS A 166 -16.79 -9.89 -1.70
CA LYS A 166 -17.62 -11.03 -1.28
C LYS A 166 -17.41 -11.33 0.20
N SER A 167 -18.41 -11.97 0.79
CA SER A 167 -18.30 -12.49 2.14
C SER A 167 -17.23 -13.58 2.23
N MET A 168 -16.46 -13.60 3.31
CA MET A 168 -15.45 -14.63 3.57
C MET A 168 -15.75 -15.35 4.89
N ASP A 169 -15.60 -16.67 4.89
CA ASP A 169 -15.63 -17.46 6.12
C ASP A 169 -14.25 -17.45 6.77
N VAL A 170 -14.20 -17.11 8.05
CA VAL A 170 -12.98 -17.14 8.86
C VAL A 170 -13.23 -18.10 10.02
N VAL A 171 -12.39 -19.12 10.14
CA VAL A 171 -12.39 -20.01 11.30
C VAL A 171 -11.52 -19.36 12.37
N SER A 172 -12.16 -18.98 13.47
CA SER A 172 -11.48 -18.39 14.61
C SER A 172 -10.65 -19.45 15.35
N ALA A 173 -9.71 -19.03 16.19
CA ALA A 173 -8.88 -19.90 17.03
C ALA A 173 -9.71 -20.80 17.97
N GLU A 174 -10.93 -20.39 18.31
CA GLU A 174 -11.92 -21.18 19.06
C GLU A 174 -12.62 -22.26 18.20
N GLY A 175 -12.31 -22.33 16.90
CA GLY A 175 -12.95 -23.23 15.94
C GLY A 175 -14.30 -22.75 15.42
N ILE A 176 -14.73 -21.54 15.79
CA ILE A 176 -16.01 -20.96 15.36
C ILE A 176 -15.82 -20.34 13.97
N THR A 177 -16.63 -20.78 13.01
CA THR A 177 -16.68 -20.14 11.68
C THR A 177 -17.51 -18.86 11.77
N ARG A 178 -16.90 -17.72 11.44
CA ARG A 178 -17.55 -16.41 11.39
C ARG A 178 -17.55 -15.90 9.95
N LYS A 179 -18.63 -15.25 9.55
CA LYS A 179 -18.80 -14.71 8.19
C LYS A 179 -18.50 -13.21 8.16
N LEU A 180 -17.41 -12.83 7.50
CA LEU A 180 -17.04 -11.43 7.31
C LEU A 180 -17.68 -10.89 6.02
N GLU A 181 -18.64 -9.99 6.17
CA GLU A 181 -19.25 -9.26 5.05
C GLU A 181 -18.36 -8.09 4.58
N PRO A 182 -18.35 -7.73 3.30
CA PRO A 182 -17.75 -6.50 2.80
C PRO A 182 -18.25 -5.24 3.53
N TYR A 183 -17.40 -4.20 3.59
CA TYR A 183 -17.84 -2.88 4.03
C TYR A 183 -18.70 -2.21 2.96
N VAL A 184 -19.70 -1.42 3.39
CA VAL A 184 -20.49 -0.58 2.50
C VAL A 184 -19.58 0.52 1.94
N ASP A 185 -19.49 0.62 0.62
CA ASP A 185 -18.63 1.56 -0.09
C ASP A 185 -19.40 2.49 -1.04
N THR A 186 -20.72 2.34 -1.10
CA THR A 186 -21.63 3.11 -1.95
C THR A 186 -22.95 3.41 -1.24
N ILE A 187 -23.55 4.57 -1.54
CA ILE A 187 -24.90 4.96 -1.10
C ILE A 187 -25.66 5.45 -2.34
N ASN A 188 -26.80 4.84 -2.65
CA ASN A 188 -27.59 5.14 -3.86
C ASN A 188 -26.72 5.13 -5.14
N ASP A 189 -25.89 4.09 -5.29
CA ASP A 189 -24.91 3.89 -6.38
C ASP A 189 -23.82 4.96 -6.50
N LYS A 190 -23.71 5.90 -5.55
CA LYS A 190 -22.62 6.88 -5.49
C LYS A 190 -21.50 6.40 -4.55
N PRO A 191 -20.22 6.62 -4.90
CA PRO A 191 -19.11 6.24 -4.04
C PRO A 191 -19.13 7.00 -2.73
N ILE A 192 -18.81 6.31 -1.63
CA ILE A 192 -18.48 6.95 -0.35
C ILE A 192 -17.02 7.40 -0.44
N LEU A 193 -16.75 8.70 -0.56
CA LEU A 193 -15.37 9.18 -0.80
C LEU A 193 -14.42 8.92 0.38
N ALA A 194 -14.94 8.86 1.61
CA ALA A 194 -14.16 8.41 2.77
C ALA A 194 -13.63 6.96 2.64
N VAL A 195 -14.20 6.13 1.75
CA VAL A 195 -13.73 4.77 1.44
C VAL A 195 -12.95 4.73 0.12
N TRP A 196 -13.39 5.48 -0.88
CA TRP A 196 -12.79 5.46 -2.21
C TRP A 196 -11.48 6.23 -2.33
N LEU A 197 -11.31 7.33 -1.57
CA LEU A 197 -10.04 8.05 -1.54
C LEU A 197 -8.91 7.22 -0.92
N PRO A 198 -9.10 6.48 0.21
CA PRO A 198 -8.09 5.54 0.68
C PRO A 198 -7.69 4.49 -0.36
N ARG A 199 -8.69 3.93 -1.06
CA ARG A 199 -8.45 2.99 -2.17
C ARG A 199 -7.66 3.62 -3.30
N TRP A 200 -7.91 4.89 -3.63
CA TRP A 200 -7.17 5.58 -4.68
C TRP A 200 -5.71 5.79 -4.29
N VAL A 201 -5.46 6.18 -3.05
CA VAL A 201 -4.11 6.36 -2.51
C VAL A 201 -3.33 5.04 -2.61
N ASP A 202 -3.85 3.96 -2.03
CA ASP A 202 -3.24 2.62 -2.09
C ASP A 202 -3.02 2.14 -3.53
N ARG A 203 -4.05 2.25 -4.39
CA ARG A 203 -4.00 1.83 -5.80
C ARG A 203 -2.94 2.54 -6.64
N LEU A 204 -2.54 3.76 -6.25
CA LEU A 204 -1.47 4.48 -6.94
C LEU A 204 -0.07 3.96 -6.59
N ASP A 205 0.09 3.26 -5.46
CA ASP A 205 1.35 2.63 -5.03
C ASP A 205 1.40 1.13 -5.36
N VAL A 206 0.26 0.46 -5.57
CA VAL A 206 0.20 -0.90 -6.16
C VAL A 206 0.14 -0.90 -7.70
N ASN A 207 0.48 0.24 -8.31
CA ASN A 207 0.60 0.40 -9.74
C ASN A 207 1.84 1.24 -10.08
N GLY A 208 2.72 0.72 -10.93
CA GLY A 208 3.97 1.40 -11.32
C GLY A 208 5.22 0.82 -10.64
N ALA A 209 6.32 1.59 -10.66
CA ALA A 209 7.65 1.09 -10.33
C ALA A 209 7.86 0.75 -8.84
N GLY A 210 7.28 1.53 -7.93
CA GLY A 210 7.37 1.27 -6.48
C GLY A 210 6.78 -0.10 -6.12
N PHE A 211 5.65 -0.45 -6.72
CA PHE A 211 4.98 -1.74 -6.51
C PHE A 211 5.89 -2.94 -6.82
N VAL A 212 6.68 -2.88 -7.90
CA VAL A 212 7.58 -3.97 -8.29
C VAL A 212 8.58 -4.26 -7.19
N GLY A 213 9.20 -3.22 -6.62
CA GLY A 213 10.12 -3.36 -5.50
C GLY A 213 9.43 -3.86 -4.23
N ARG A 214 8.25 -3.30 -3.90
CA ARG A 214 7.47 -3.75 -2.74
C ARG A 214 7.11 -5.22 -2.84
N HIS A 215 6.49 -5.62 -3.94
CA HIS A 215 6.08 -7.00 -4.18
C HIS A 215 7.28 -7.94 -4.13
N TYR A 216 8.44 -7.53 -4.66
CA TYR A 216 9.67 -8.32 -4.56
C TYR A 216 10.14 -8.53 -3.11
N LEU A 217 10.07 -7.50 -2.25
CA LEU A 217 10.44 -7.60 -0.84
C LEU A 217 9.60 -8.61 -0.05
N THR A 218 8.35 -8.83 -0.45
CA THR A 218 7.45 -9.80 0.19
C THR A 218 7.94 -11.25 0.04
N LEU A 219 8.78 -11.52 -0.96
CA LEU A 219 9.19 -12.88 -1.35
C LEU A 219 10.32 -13.45 -0.48
N VAL A 220 10.79 -12.69 0.52
CA VAL A 220 11.86 -13.11 1.43
C VAL A 220 11.47 -14.34 2.23
N GLU A 221 10.20 -14.44 2.58
CA GLU A 221 9.60 -15.59 3.26
C GLU A 221 8.49 -16.17 2.38
N GLN A 222 8.32 -17.49 2.47
CA GLN A 222 7.16 -18.14 1.88
C GLN A 222 5.90 -17.65 2.62
N HIS A 223 4.87 -17.26 1.87
CA HIS A 223 3.64 -16.72 2.43
C HIS A 223 2.42 -17.11 1.59
N GLU A 224 1.23 -16.73 2.08
CA GLU A 224 -0.04 -16.89 1.38
C GLU A 224 -0.52 -15.52 0.87
N ASP A 225 -0.85 -15.42 -0.41
CA ASP A 225 -1.35 -14.18 -1.04
C ASP A 225 -2.78 -14.36 -1.53
N PHE A 226 -3.56 -13.27 -1.64
CA PHE A 226 -4.98 -13.31 -1.98
C PHE A 226 -5.24 -13.09 -3.47
N SER A 227 -5.90 -14.04 -4.12
CA SER A 227 -6.40 -13.87 -5.48
C SER A 227 -7.79 -13.25 -5.49
N GLY A 228 -7.92 -12.00 -5.93
CA GLY A 228 -9.22 -11.33 -6.09
C GLY A 228 -10.14 -11.99 -7.12
N SER A 229 -9.61 -12.61 -8.17
CA SER A 229 -10.44 -13.30 -9.18
C SER A 229 -11.00 -14.64 -8.69
N GLU A 230 -10.20 -15.38 -7.90
CA GLU A 230 -10.57 -16.70 -7.40
C GLU A 230 -11.12 -16.68 -5.98
N GLN A 231 -11.00 -15.53 -5.30
CA GLN A 231 -11.46 -15.29 -3.93
C GLN A 231 -10.89 -16.30 -2.94
N ARG A 232 -9.60 -16.62 -3.07
CA ARG A 232 -8.88 -17.56 -2.22
C ARG A 232 -7.43 -17.14 -2.02
N PHE A 233 -6.79 -17.71 -1.01
CA PHE A 233 -5.36 -17.60 -0.80
C PHE A 233 -4.58 -18.68 -1.57
N TYR A 234 -3.38 -18.35 -2.01
CA TYR A 234 -2.46 -19.26 -2.69
C TYR A 234 -1.04 -19.10 -2.15
N THR A 235 -0.24 -20.17 -2.18
CA THR A 235 1.14 -20.15 -1.65
C THR A 235 2.09 -19.51 -2.64
N VAL A 236 2.92 -18.58 -2.15
CA VAL A 236 3.98 -17.92 -2.91
C VAL A 236 5.33 -18.40 -2.39
N ASN A 237 6.13 -18.98 -3.28
CA ASN A 237 7.54 -19.29 -3.03
C ASN A 237 8.43 -18.56 -4.04
N PHE A 238 9.62 -18.17 -3.62
CA PHE A 238 10.48 -17.26 -4.38
C PHE A 238 10.84 -17.79 -5.79
N GLU A 239 11.31 -19.02 -5.91
CA GLU A 239 11.81 -19.55 -7.19
C GLU A 239 10.71 -19.64 -8.24
N ASP A 240 9.55 -20.20 -7.87
CA ASP A 240 8.41 -20.29 -8.79
C ASP A 240 7.84 -18.90 -9.13
N HIS A 241 7.79 -18.00 -8.14
CA HIS A 241 7.25 -16.66 -8.34
C HIS A 241 8.13 -15.82 -9.26
N LEU A 242 9.44 -16.04 -9.26
CA LEU A 242 10.38 -15.33 -10.12
C LEU A 242 10.46 -15.92 -11.52
N ARG A 243 9.75 -17.00 -11.86
CA ARG A 243 9.75 -17.46 -13.26
C ARG A 243 9.22 -16.35 -14.19
N PRO A 244 9.93 -15.99 -15.28
CA PRO A 244 9.58 -14.84 -16.12
C PRO A 244 8.40 -15.11 -17.08
N LEU A 245 7.45 -15.94 -16.65
CA LEU A 245 6.28 -16.35 -17.43
C LEU A 245 5.21 -15.28 -17.43
N LEU A 246 4.46 -15.22 -18.53
CA LEU A 246 3.22 -14.46 -18.66
C LEU A 246 2.19 -15.35 -19.34
N ARG A 247 1.60 -16.25 -18.56
CA ARG A 247 0.59 -17.21 -19.03
C ARG A 247 -0.78 -16.55 -19.24
N THR A 248 -1.59 -17.19 -20.06
CA THR A 248 -3.01 -16.88 -20.23
C THR A 248 -3.82 -17.20 -18.96
N PRO A 249 -4.99 -16.58 -18.74
CA PRO A 249 -5.87 -16.91 -17.62
C PRO A 249 -6.20 -18.41 -17.52
N GLU A 250 -6.37 -19.09 -18.66
CA GLU A 250 -6.67 -20.52 -18.75
C GLU A 250 -5.50 -21.36 -18.24
N GLU A 251 -4.28 -21.02 -18.61
CA GLU A 251 -3.05 -21.68 -18.15
C GLU A 251 -2.79 -21.44 -16.66
N ILE A 252 -3.06 -20.23 -16.16
CA ILE A 252 -2.97 -19.91 -14.73
C ILE A 252 -3.98 -20.75 -13.95
N LYS A 253 -5.23 -20.82 -14.43
CA LYS A 253 -6.27 -21.65 -13.82
C LYS A 253 -5.90 -23.14 -13.81
N ALA A 254 -5.28 -23.64 -14.89
CA ALA A 254 -4.79 -25.00 -14.97
C ALA A 254 -3.64 -25.28 -13.98
N ALA A 255 -2.88 -24.26 -13.60
CA ALA A 255 -1.82 -24.31 -12.58
C ALA A 255 -2.33 -23.97 -11.16
N ASP A 256 -3.59 -24.30 -10.88
CA ASP A 256 -4.26 -24.03 -9.60
C ASP A 256 -4.15 -22.56 -9.17
N GLY A 257 -4.26 -21.61 -10.10
CA GLY A 257 -4.29 -20.19 -9.79
C GLY A 257 -2.97 -19.58 -9.34
N ASN A 258 -1.90 -20.37 -9.22
CA ASN A 258 -0.58 -19.87 -8.83
C ASN A 258 -0.02 -18.98 -9.93
N ARG A 259 0.23 -17.72 -9.59
CA ARG A 259 0.74 -16.68 -10.49
C ARG A 259 2.24 -16.51 -10.26
N THR A 260 2.98 -16.15 -11.30
CA THR A 260 4.33 -15.57 -11.14
C THR A 260 4.21 -14.10 -10.75
N MET A 261 5.32 -13.49 -10.30
CA MET A 261 5.39 -12.06 -10.05
C MET A 261 5.01 -11.27 -11.30
N ARG A 262 5.54 -11.64 -12.47
CA ARG A 262 5.23 -10.96 -13.74
C ARG A 262 3.74 -11.02 -14.07
N GLU A 263 3.09 -12.16 -13.85
CA GLU A 263 1.64 -12.31 -14.02
C GLU A 263 0.85 -11.50 -12.99
N HIS A 264 1.34 -11.42 -11.76
CA HIS A 264 0.73 -10.61 -10.71
C HIS A 264 0.76 -9.12 -11.07
N LEU A 265 1.92 -8.62 -11.52
CA LEU A 265 2.05 -7.26 -12.03
C LEU A 265 1.10 -6.99 -13.21
N ALA A 266 0.95 -7.94 -14.13
CA ALA A 266 0.04 -7.83 -15.26
C ALA A 266 -1.45 -7.82 -14.85
N LEU A 267 -1.82 -8.60 -13.84
CA LEU A 267 -3.15 -8.57 -13.23
C LEU A 267 -3.46 -7.19 -12.63
N PHE A 268 -2.51 -6.60 -11.90
CA PHE A 268 -2.67 -5.24 -11.39
C PHE A 268 -2.78 -4.25 -12.55
N ALA A 269 -1.83 -4.21 -13.48
CA ALA A 269 -1.87 -3.28 -14.61
C ALA A 269 -3.19 -3.35 -15.40
N SER A 270 -3.73 -4.55 -15.62
CA SER A 270 -4.99 -4.73 -16.38
C SER A 270 -6.26 -4.44 -15.56
N SER A 271 -6.22 -4.57 -14.23
CA SER A 271 -7.38 -4.29 -13.37
C SER A 271 -7.51 -2.81 -13.00
N GLN A 272 -6.50 -1.98 -13.21
CA GLN A 272 -6.52 -0.55 -12.87
C GLN A 272 -7.21 0.29 -13.97
N ASN A 273 -8.53 0.13 -14.12
CA ASN A 273 -9.36 0.91 -15.05
C ASN A 273 -10.84 1.02 -14.57
N ASN A 274 -11.63 1.90 -15.21
CA ASN A 274 -13.04 2.14 -14.87
C ASN A 274 -14.01 1.01 -15.25
N GLN A 275 -13.57 -0.01 -16.00
CA GLN A 275 -14.38 -1.19 -16.30
C GLN A 275 -14.26 -2.26 -15.20
N SER A 276 -13.26 -2.13 -14.33
CA SER A 276 -13.06 -3.04 -13.20
C SER A 276 -13.90 -2.62 -11.98
N PRO A 277 -14.22 -3.57 -11.07
CA PRO A 277 -14.74 -3.23 -9.76
C PRO A 277 -13.84 -2.26 -8.99
N TYR A 278 -12.52 -2.36 -9.19
CA TYR A 278 -11.51 -1.59 -8.47
C TYR A 278 -11.51 -0.10 -8.82
N GLY A 279 -11.75 0.24 -10.09
CA GLY A 279 -11.65 1.59 -10.63
C GLY A 279 -12.95 2.22 -11.13
N LYS A 280 -14.09 1.56 -10.97
CA LYS A 280 -15.41 2.01 -11.49
C LYS A 280 -15.81 3.43 -11.07
N HIS A 281 -15.29 3.93 -9.95
CA HIS A 281 -15.59 5.27 -9.43
C HIS A 281 -14.40 6.24 -9.55
N ASP A 282 -13.31 5.86 -10.20
CA ASP A 282 -12.17 6.75 -10.46
C ASP A 282 -12.60 7.92 -11.36
N LEU A 283 -12.18 9.13 -11.00
CA LEU A 283 -12.53 10.36 -11.70
C LEU A 283 -11.38 11.37 -11.71
N ASP A 284 -11.48 12.37 -12.57
CA ASP A 284 -10.56 13.52 -12.68
C ASP A 284 -9.07 13.12 -12.65
N LEU A 285 -8.29 13.74 -11.75
CA LEU A 285 -6.85 13.53 -11.63
C LEU A 285 -6.48 12.09 -11.29
N MET A 286 -7.34 11.35 -10.57
CA MET A 286 -7.08 9.95 -10.23
C MET A 286 -6.95 9.10 -11.49
N VAL A 287 -7.83 9.28 -12.48
CA VAL A 287 -7.77 8.57 -13.77
C VAL A 287 -6.45 8.85 -14.48
N VAL A 288 -6.05 10.12 -14.55
CA VAL A 288 -4.79 10.53 -15.21
C VAL A 288 -3.57 9.91 -14.53
N MET A 289 -3.52 9.95 -13.19
CA MET A 289 -2.40 9.42 -12.43
C MET A 289 -2.33 7.89 -12.55
N ARG A 290 -3.47 7.21 -12.40
CA ARG A 290 -3.58 5.76 -12.54
C ARG A 290 -3.13 5.29 -13.91
N ASP A 291 -3.64 5.89 -14.98
CA ASP A 291 -3.34 5.46 -16.36
C ASP A 291 -1.84 5.63 -16.68
N LYS A 292 -1.22 6.70 -16.17
CA LYS A 292 0.23 6.87 -16.24
C LYS A 292 0.97 5.75 -15.52
N GLN A 293 0.57 5.41 -14.28
CA GLN A 293 1.18 4.32 -13.52
C GLN A 293 1.01 2.96 -14.22
N THR A 294 -0.18 2.70 -14.76
CA THR A 294 -0.46 1.50 -15.57
C THR A 294 0.49 1.42 -16.76
N ALA A 295 0.69 2.52 -17.49
CA ALA A 295 1.61 2.55 -18.62
C ALA A 295 3.07 2.32 -18.20
N ARG A 296 3.51 2.84 -17.04
CA ARG A 296 4.84 2.54 -16.47
C ARG A 296 4.98 1.05 -16.19
N LEU A 297 4.01 0.47 -15.49
CA LEU A 297 4.02 -0.94 -15.11
C LEU A 297 4.03 -1.86 -16.33
N GLN A 298 3.26 -1.53 -17.38
CA GLN A 298 3.27 -2.25 -18.65
C GLN A 298 4.64 -2.23 -19.34
N ARG A 299 5.37 -1.11 -19.31
CA ARG A 299 6.74 -1.04 -19.87
C ARG A 299 7.70 -1.94 -19.10
N ILE A 300 7.59 -2.00 -17.77
CA ILE A 300 8.38 -2.91 -16.93
C ILE A 300 8.03 -4.37 -17.24
N ILE A 301 6.75 -4.74 -17.28
CA ILE A 301 6.31 -6.10 -17.62
C ILE A 301 6.81 -6.53 -19.01
N GLY A 302 6.84 -5.59 -19.95
CA GLY A 302 7.34 -5.77 -21.30
C GLY A 302 8.86 -5.96 -21.38
N SER A 303 9.64 -5.46 -20.42
CA SER A 303 11.10 -5.64 -20.40
C SER A 303 11.53 -6.98 -19.81
N ILE A 304 10.70 -7.59 -18.96
CA ILE A 304 10.95 -8.92 -18.37
C ILE A 304 10.72 -9.98 -19.44
N THR A 305 11.73 -10.24 -20.27
CA THR A 305 11.64 -11.20 -21.37
C THR A 305 12.84 -12.14 -21.38
N PRO A 306 12.65 -13.43 -21.70
CA PRO A 306 13.75 -14.36 -21.92
C PRO A 306 14.37 -14.04 -23.30
N THR A 307 15.24 -13.03 -23.32
CA THR A 307 15.98 -12.56 -24.50
C THR A 307 17.47 -12.44 -24.15
N ASP A 308 18.34 -12.26 -25.15
CA ASP A 308 19.81 -12.26 -25.01
C ASP A 308 20.31 -11.56 -23.74
N PRO A 309 21.19 -12.21 -22.96
CA PRO A 309 21.65 -11.68 -21.67
C PRO A 309 22.36 -10.34 -21.84
N LEU A 310 22.31 -9.51 -20.81
CA LEU A 310 23.20 -8.35 -20.74
C LEU A 310 24.62 -8.83 -20.41
N HIS A 311 25.62 -7.96 -20.57
CA HIS A 311 26.97 -8.31 -20.17
C HIS A 311 27.01 -8.67 -18.67
N PRO A 312 27.66 -9.77 -18.23
CA PRO A 312 27.59 -10.23 -16.83
C PRO A 312 27.99 -9.20 -15.78
N ALA A 313 28.96 -8.33 -16.09
CA ALA A 313 29.34 -7.23 -15.19
C ALA A 313 28.19 -6.21 -14.98
N VAL A 314 27.41 -5.94 -16.04
CA VAL A 314 26.26 -5.04 -16.00
C VAL A 314 25.11 -5.67 -15.20
N GLU A 315 24.87 -6.97 -15.37
CA GLU A 315 23.82 -7.66 -14.61
C GLU A 315 24.12 -7.69 -13.11
N ASN A 316 25.36 -7.99 -12.73
CA ASN A 316 25.78 -7.92 -11.33
C ASN A 316 25.62 -6.51 -10.76
N GLU A 317 26.02 -5.48 -11.51
CA GLU A 317 25.82 -4.09 -11.12
C GLU A 317 24.33 -3.75 -10.96
N ILE A 318 23.46 -4.20 -11.87
CA ILE A 318 22.01 -4.02 -11.77
C ILE A 318 21.46 -4.64 -10.47
N VAL A 319 21.90 -5.85 -10.09
CA VAL A 319 21.44 -6.50 -8.85
C VAL A 319 21.88 -5.72 -7.61
N ASP A 320 23.11 -5.20 -7.60
CA ASP A 320 23.60 -4.37 -6.49
C ASP A 320 22.84 -3.05 -6.39
N LEU A 321 22.62 -2.37 -7.52
CA LEU A 321 21.83 -1.13 -7.58
C LEU A 321 20.37 -1.36 -7.21
N TRP A 322 19.78 -2.49 -7.63
CA TRP A 322 18.44 -2.90 -7.23
C TRP A 322 18.34 -3.07 -5.71
N THR A 323 19.34 -3.70 -5.09
CA THR A 323 19.42 -3.87 -3.63
C THR A 323 19.42 -2.51 -2.93
N ILE A 324 20.20 -1.55 -3.42
CA ILE A 324 20.24 -0.17 -2.89
C ILE A 324 18.89 0.53 -3.08
N PHE A 325 18.27 0.40 -4.27
CA PHE A 325 16.94 0.96 -4.55
C PHE A 325 15.89 0.44 -3.55
N LEU A 326 15.85 -0.87 -3.31
CA LEU A 326 14.95 -1.47 -2.32
C LEU A 326 15.19 -0.90 -0.91
N ALA A 327 16.46 -0.85 -0.50
CA ALA A 327 16.92 -0.44 0.83
C ALA A 327 16.80 1.06 1.13
N CYS A 328 16.77 1.92 0.10
CA CYS A 328 16.76 3.37 0.29
C CYS A 328 15.43 4.02 -0.10
N ASN A 329 14.75 3.49 -1.12
CA ASN A 329 13.57 4.15 -1.69
C ASN A 329 12.28 3.34 -1.49
N VAL A 330 12.36 2.00 -1.50
CA VAL A 330 11.16 1.15 -1.39
C VAL A 330 10.77 0.90 0.06
N GLU A 331 11.71 0.47 0.89
CA GLU A 331 11.50 0.15 2.31
C GLU A 331 12.74 0.55 3.13
N PRO A 332 12.88 1.84 3.51
CA PRO A 332 14.08 2.38 4.15
C PRO A 332 14.23 2.04 5.64
N THR A 333 13.61 0.96 6.11
CA THR A 333 13.74 0.41 7.46
C THR A 333 14.96 -0.51 7.58
N ARG A 334 15.43 -0.79 8.79
CA ARG A 334 16.50 -1.78 9.02
C ARG A 334 16.07 -3.15 8.50
N ARG A 335 14.84 -3.59 8.83
CA ARG A 335 14.27 -4.84 8.31
C ARG A 335 14.21 -4.87 6.78
N GLY A 336 13.84 -3.76 6.14
CA GLY A 336 13.84 -3.64 4.68
C GLY A 336 15.20 -3.84 4.03
N ARG A 337 16.26 -3.27 4.63
CA ARG A 337 17.65 -3.43 4.16
C ARG A 337 18.13 -4.88 4.26
N GLU A 338 17.91 -5.52 5.40
CA GLU A 338 18.26 -6.94 5.63
C GLU A 338 17.49 -7.86 4.66
N THR A 339 16.22 -7.52 4.39
CA THR A 339 15.39 -8.22 3.41
C THR A 339 15.95 -8.10 1.99
N ALA A 340 16.33 -6.89 1.57
CA ALA A 340 16.88 -6.64 0.25
C ALA A 340 18.19 -7.42 0.01
N GLU A 341 19.10 -7.43 0.99
CA GLU A 341 20.35 -8.20 0.93
C GLU A 341 20.10 -9.70 0.82
N THR A 342 19.17 -10.22 1.64
CA THR A 342 18.78 -11.65 1.61
C THR A 342 18.24 -12.05 0.25
N LEU A 343 17.34 -11.23 -0.32
CA LEU A 343 16.77 -11.49 -1.64
C LEU A 343 17.79 -11.38 -2.77
N ALA A 344 18.79 -10.49 -2.65
CA ALA A 344 19.87 -10.38 -3.63
C ALA A 344 20.77 -11.63 -3.64
N ALA A 345 20.99 -12.26 -2.49
CA ALA A 345 21.69 -13.54 -2.41
C ALA A 345 20.88 -14.66 -3.10
N ARG A 346 19.58 -14.78 -2.74
CA ARG A 346 18.68 -15.80 -3.33
C ARG A 346 18.50 -15.62 -4.83
N PHE A 347 18.44 -14.38 -5.32
CA PHE A 347 18.30 -14.09 -6.75
C PHE A 347 19.46 -14.67 -7.57
N ARG A 348 20.69 -14.59 -7.06
CA ARG A 348 21.89 -15.10 -7.73
C ARG A 348 21.93 -16.63 -7.83
N GLU A 349 21.08 -17.32 -7.06
CA GLU A 349 20.94 -18.78 -7.08
C GLU A 349 19.88 -19.25 -8.09
N LEU A 350 19.10 -18.33 -8.69
CA LEU A 350 18.08 -18.67 -9.68
C LEU A 350 18.70 -19.16 -11.00
N PRO A 351 17.94 -19.85 -11.87
CA PRO A 351 18.39 -20.17 -13.21
C PRO A 351 18.81 -18.93 -14.02
N GLU A 352 19.86 -19.04 -14.83
CA GLU A 352 20.43 -17.92 -15.62
C GLU A 352 19.36 -17.19 -16.45
N ASP A 353 18.51 -17.93 -17.18
CA ASP A 353 17.42 -17.35 -17.98
C ASP A 353 16.47 -16.47 -17.14
N THR A 354 16.20 -16.88 -15.90
CA THR A 354 15.39 -16.10 -14.95
C THR A 354 16.13 -14.84 -14.53
N GLN A 355 17.43 -14.95 -14.20
CA GLN A 355 18.25 -13.81 -13.82
C GLN A 355 18.32 -12.77 -14.94
N HIS A 356 18.63 -13.18 -16.17
CA HIS A 356 18.73 -12.30 -17.34
C HIS A 356 17.43 -11.54 -17.61
N ALA A 357 16.28 -12.23 -17.54
CA ALA A 357 14.98 -11.60 -17.73
C ALA A 357 14.68 -10.55 -16.66
N TRP A 358 14.99 -10.85 -15.39
CA TRP A 358 14.71 -9.94 -14.29
C TRP A 358 15.70 -8.79 -14.15
N CYS A 359 16.96 -8.94 -14.53
CA CYS A 359 17.90 -7.82 -14.60
C CYS A 359 17.37 -6.70 -15.51
N LYS A 360 16.79 -7.05 -16.67
CA LYS A 360 16.09 -6.08 -17.55
C LYS A 360 14.84 -5.49 -16.90
N GLY A 361 14.11 -6.30 -16.13
CA GLY A 361 12.98 -5.86 -15.30
C GLY A 361 13.38 -4.82 -14.24
N PHE A 362 14.42 -5.10 -13.47
CA PHE A 362 14.95 -4.22 -12.43
C PHE A 362 15.48 -2.91 -13.01
N LEU A 363 16.24 -2.98 -14.11
CA LEU A 363 16.70 -1.80 -14.84
C LEU A 363 15.53 -0.91 -15.27
N ALA A 364 14.55 -1.49 -15.96
CA ALA A 364 13.36 -0.74 -16.40
C ALA A 364 12.58 -0.16 -15.21
N THR A 365 12.46 -0.91 -14.11
CA THR A 365 11.79 -0.45 -12.89
C THR A 365 12.46 0.79 -12.32
N MET A 366 13.78 0.74 -12.13
CA MET A 366 14.54 1.89 -11.61
C MET A 366 14.45 3.10 -12.55
N GLN A 367 14.48 2.89 -13.88
CA GLN A 367 14.31 3.96 -14.86
C GLN A 367 12.93 4.61 -14.81
N GLU A 368 11.87 3.81 -14.66
CA GLU A 368 10.49 4.30 -14.52
C GLU A 368 10.25 4.97 -13.16
N TYR A 369 10.92 4.50 -12.10
CA TYR A 369 10.89 5.13 -10.79
C TYR A 369 11.48 6.55 -10.83
N ILE A 370 12.61 6.76 -11.53
CA ILE A 370 13.20 8.10 -11.71
C ILE A 370 12.14 9.05 -12.29
N GLY A 371 11.50 8.66 -13.40
CA GLY A 371 10.48 9.50 -14.04
C GLY A 371 9.25 9.73 -13.17
N TRP A 372 8.83 8.74 -12.38
CA TRP A 372 7.75 8.91 -11.39
C TRP A 372 8.15 9.88 -10.26
N ALA A 373 9.38 9.76 -9.76
CA ALA A 373 9.88 10.56 -8.67
C ALA A 373 10.02 12.03 -9.09
N GLU A 374 10.54 12.31 -10.29
CA GLU A 374 10.60 13.65 -10.87
C GLU A 374 9.22 14.33 -10.92
N GLU A 375 8.20 13.61 -11.43
CA GLU A 375 6.82 14.12 -11.44
C GLU A 375 6.30 14.40 -10.03
N THR A 376 6.55 13.49 -9.10
CA THR A 376 6.08 13.59 -7.70
C THR A 376 6.77 14.75 -6.98
N MET A 377 8.08 14.91 -7.16
CA MET A 377 8.88 15.98 -6.58
C MET A 377 8.41 17.37 -7.01
N SER A 378 7.86 17.52 -8.22
CA SER A 378 7.25 18.80 -8.65
C SER A 378 6.09 19.26 -7.76
N THR A 379 5.41 18.32 -7.08
CA THR A 379 4.36 18.60 -6.10
C THR A 379 4.95 18.74 -4.70
N LEU A 380 5.83 17.81 -4.30
CA LEU A 380 6.40 17.82 -2.94
C LEU A 380 7.26 19.07 -2.68
N ASN A 381 7.96 19.60 -3.67
CA ASN A 381 8.76 20.82 -3.55
C ASN A 381 7.92 22.09 -3.36
N LYS A 382 6.59 22.02 -3.56
CA LYS A 382 5.67 23.13 -3.29
C LYS A 382 5.11 23.09 -1.87
N LEU A 383 5.38 22.01 -1.13
CA LEU A 383 4.97 21.87 0.26
C LEU A 383 5.89 22.66 1.17
N SER A 384 5.32 23.20 2.25
CA SER A 384 6.11 23.78 3.33
C SER A 384 6.98 22.72 4.02
N PRO A 385 8.05 23.12 4.75
CA PRO A 385 8.84 22.16 5.54
C PRO A 385 8.01 21.35 6.53
N ALA A 386 6.93 21.92 7.09
CA ALA A 386 6.04 21.20 7.99
C ALA A 386 5.24 20.12 7.26
N GLU A 387 4.69 20.43 6.07
CA GLU A 387 3.96 19.47 5.23
C GLU A 387 4.86 18.35 4.65
N ARG A 388 6.19 18.51 4.68
CA ARG A 388 7.13 17.45 4.27
C ARG A 388 7.56 16.54 5.42
N ARG A 389 7.13 16.82 6.64
CA ARG A 389 7.41 15.99 7.83
C ARG A 389 6.28 15.01 8.08
N LEU A 390 6.63 13.80 8.50
CA LEU A 390 5.68 12.79 9.01
C LEU A 390 5.96 12.56 10.49
N GLY A 391 5.49 13.50 11.32
CA GLY A 391 5.72 13.47 12.77
C GLY A 391 7.21 13.54 13.10
N ASN A 392 7.63 12.67 14.02
CA ASN A 392 9.05 12.45 14.34
C ASN A 392 9.67 11.28 13.57
N ILE A 393 8.93 10.66 12.65
CA ILE A 393 9.33 9.43 11.95
C ILE A 393 10.12 9.75 10.68
N VAL A 394 9.70 10.79 9.95
CA VAL A 394 10.39 11.26 8.73
C VAL A 394 10.56 12.78 8.78
N GLU A 395 11.81 13.24 8.76
CA GLU A 395 12.14 14.67 8.79
C GLU A 395 11.81 15.38 7.48
N ASP A 396 12.02 14.72 6.34
CA ASP A 396 11.62 15.21 5.02
C ASP A 396 11.33 14.01 4.09
N ILE A 397 10.06 13.84 3.71
CA ILE A 397 9.63 12.76 2.81
C ILE A 397 10.35 12.75 1.47
N THR A 398 10.90 13.89 1.04
CA THR A 398 11.62 13.98 -0.23
C THR A 398 12.90 13.17 -0.21
N GLU A 399 13.48 12.89 0.95
CA GLU A 399 14.67 12.04 1.07
C GLU A 399 14.39 10.57 0.76
N ILE A 400 13.15 10.11 0.98
CA ILE A 400 12.71 8.75 0.67
C ILE A 400 12.20 8.68 -0.79
N VAL A 401 11.43 9.68 -1.22
CA VAL A 401 10.84 9.70 -2.56
C VAL A 401 11.89 9.95 -3.64
N ALA A 402 12.85 10.85 -3.40
CA ALA A 402 13.88 11.18 -4.38
C ALA A 402 14.79 9.97 -4.66
N PRO A 403 15.13 9.69 -5.92
CA PRO A 403 16.05 8.61 -6.26
C PRO A 403 17.38 8.79 -5.54
N ASN A 404 17.88 7.74 -4.88
CA ASN A 404 19.22 7.80 -4.30
C ASN A 404 20.27 8.00 -5.41
N GLN A 405 21.15 9.00 -5.23
CA GLN A 405 22.05 9.47 -6.27
C GLN A 405 22.98 8.36 -6.81
N LEU A 406 23.38 7.41 -5.96
CA LEU A 406 24.30 6.33 -6.31
C LEU A 406 23.71 5.46 -7.43
N TRP A 407 22.50 4.93 -7.23
CA TRP A 407 21.88 4.11 -8.26
C TRP A 407 21.31 4.94 -9.40
N ALA A 408 20.72 6.11 -9.12
CA ALA A 408 20.03 6.90 -10.14
C ALA A 408 20.96 7.41 -11.25
N THR A 409 22.18 7.83 -10.88
CA THR A 409 23.18 8.31 -11.85
C THR A 409 23.62 7.18 -12.77
N THR A 410 23.96 6.03 -12.19
CA THR A 410 24.42 4.86 -12.94
C THR A 410 23.32 4.33 -13.86
N ILE A 411 22.11 4.10 -13.35
CA ILE A 411 20.97 3.64 -14.14
C ILE A 411 20.62 4.57 -15.30
N SER A 412 20.76 5.89 -15.11
CA SER A 412 20.51 6.87 -16.18
C SER A 412 21.53 6.77 -17.32
N SER A 413 22.76 6.33 -17.03
CA SER A 413 23.82 6.10 -18.03
C SER A 413 23.68 4.78 -18.80
N MET A 414 22.84 3.86 -18.30
CA MET A 414 22.54 2.57 -18.93
C MET A 414 21.35 2.62 -19.91
N ARG A 415 20.77 3.81 -20.13
CA ARG A 415 19.77 4.05 -21.19
C ARG A 415 20.46 4.19 -22.54
#